data_AF-A0A2S9FJJ4-F1
#
_entry.id   AF-A0A2S9FJJ4-F1
#
_cell.length_a   1.000
_cell.length_b   1.000
_cell.length_c   1.000
_cell.angle_alpha   90.00
_cell.angle_beta   90.00
_cell.angle_gamma   90.00
#
_symmetry.space_group_name_H-M   'P 1'
#
loop_
_entity.id
_entity.type
_entity.pdbx_description
1 polymer ?
#
loop_
_entity_poly.entity_id
_entity_poly.type
_entity_poly.pdbx_seq_one_letter_code
_entity_poly.pdbx_strand_id
1 'polypeptide(L)'
;GVAAAAYSSSPRCQQALNDAGIDGLFDVCVAGADGERGTAENPDPTVLLEAARRLGVRPQRCVVAENSAAGVAAGREGGFALVVGIDGTGSADELARHGADVVLADLDDIAVRTGDKRISELPNALASYGQLIGITSARESMLFLDYDGTLSPIVSDPAAARLVDGAAEALALVAKVCPVAILSGRD
;
A
#
# COMPACT_ATOMS: atom_id res chain seq x y z
N GLY A 1 7.59 3.91 -11.54
CA GLY A 1 7.94 3.96 -10.11
C GLY A 1 6.68 4.09 -9.30
N VAL A 2 6.82 4.55 -8.05
CA VAL A 2 5.72 5.10 -7.24
C VAL A 2 5.47 6.53 -7.73
N ALA A 3 4.22 6.91 -7.95
CA ALA A 3 3.87 8.29 -8.31
C ALA A 3 3.88 9.16 -7.04
N ALA A 4 4.35 10.40 -7.14
CA ALA A 4 4.56 11.26 -5.99
C ALA A 4 3.78 12.57 -6.12
N ALA A 5 3.16 13.00 -5.02
CA ALA A 5 2.54 14.31 -4.93
C ALA A 5 3.11 15.11 -3.77
N ALA A 6 3.27 16.41 -4.00
CA ALA A 6 3.46 17.39 -2.95
C ALA A 6 2.13 18.09 -2.68
N TYR A 7 1.90 18.49 -1.44
CA TYR A 7 0.74 19.29 -1.11
C TYR A 7 1.06 20.30 -0.02
N SER A 8 0.23 21.33 0.08
CA SER A 8 0.35 22.34 1.12
C SER A 8 -1.03 22.89 1.46
N SER A 9 -1.25 23.22 2.73
CA SER A 9 -2.39 24.02 3.19
C SER A 9 -2.20 25.53 2.95
N SER A 10 -1.24 25.89 2.10
CA SER A 10 -1.00 27.26 1.63
C SER A 10 -1.01 27.28 0.10
N PRO A 11 -1.30 28.43 -0.52
CA PRO A 11 -1.26 28.56 -1.98
C PRO A 11 0.16 28.49 -2.56
N ARG A 12 1.20 28.37 -1.72
CA ARG A 12 2.61 28.45 -2.11
C ARG A 12 3.29 27.09 -2.32
N CYS A 13 2.53 25.99 -2.47
CA CYS A 13 3.09 24.64 -2.73
C CYS A 13 4.16 24.67 -3.85
N GLN A 14 3.79 25.17 -5.04
CA GLN A 14 4.70 25.15 -6.18
C GLN A 14 5.94 26.02 -5.98
N GLN A 15 5.76 27.19 -5.35
CA GLN A 15 6.88 28.08 -5.06
C GLN A 15 7.86 27.44 -4.08
N ALA A 16 7.37 26.79 -3.02
CA ALA A 16 8.22 26.10 -2.06
C ALA A 16 9.05 24.98 -2.71
N LEU A 17 8.47 24.22 -3.65
CA LEU A 17 9.19 23.19 -4.40
C LEU A 17 10.27 23.78 -5.31
N ASN A 18 9.96 24.88 -6.01
CA ASN A 18 10.90 25.57 -6.88
C ASN A 18 12.08 26.15 -6.08
N ASP A 19 11.79 26.80 -4.95
CA ASP A 19 12.79 27.40 -4.07
C ASP A 19 13.73 26.33 -3.46
N ALA A 20 13.20 25.13 -3.20
CA ALA A 20 13.97 23.98 -2.75
C ALA A 20 14.67 23.21 -3.88
N GLY A 21 14.40 23.52 -5.16
CA GLY A 21 15.00 22.86 -6.32
C GLY A 21 14.56 21.41 -6.52
N ILE A 22 13.34 21.05 -6.08
CA ILE A 22 12.82 19.67 -6.10
C ILE A 22 11.50 19.54 -6.87
N ASP A 23 11.11 20.54 -7.65
CA ASP A 23 9.86 20.57 -8.43
C ASP A 23 9.75 19.39 -9.41
N GLY A 24 10.87 18.95 -9.99
CA GLY A 24 10.94 17.80 -10.89
C GLY A 24 10.75 16.43 -10.22
N LEU A 25 10.61 16.36 -8.89
CA LEU A 25 10.45 15.09 -8.16
C LEU A 25 8.99 14.66 -7.99
N PHE A 26 8.02 15.55 -8.25
CA PHE A 26 6.60 15.30 -7.99
C PHE A 26 5.77 15.38 -9.26
N ASP A 27 4.92 14.38 -9.49
CA ASP A 27 3.99 14.34 -10.62
C ASP A 27 2.84 15.36 -10.44
N VAL A 28 2.52 15.67 -9.18
CA VAL A 28 1.40 16.52 -8.79
C VAL A 28 1.83 17.45 -7.65
N CYS A 29 1.47 18.73 -7.72
CA CYS A 29 1.47 19.64 -6.57
C CYS A 29 0.06 20.20 -6.36
N VAL A 30 -0.45 20.12 -5.12
CA VAL A 30 -1.77 20.64 -4.74
C VAL A 30 -1.61 21.69 -3.65
N ALA A 31 -2.17 22.86 -3.87
CA ALA A 31 -2.16 23.95 -2.92
C ALA A 31 -3.58 24.19 -2.39
N GLY A 32 -3.73 24.28 -1.07
CA GLY A 32 -4.95 24.74 -0.42
C GLY A 32 -5.14 26.25 -0.58
N ALA A 33 -6.38 26.71 -0.40
CA ALA A 33 -6.70 28.14 -0.38
C ALA A 33 -6.25 28.80 0.93
N ASP A 34 -6.01 30.11 0.90
CA ASP A 34 -5.72 30.87 2.13
C ASP A 34 -6.91 30.80 3.09
N GLY A 35 -6.67 30.37 4.32
CA GLY A 35 -7.67 30.32 5.39
C GLY A 35 -8.48 29.03 5.51
N GLU A 36 -8.38 28.11 4.55
CA GLU A 36 -9.01 26.77 4.62
C GLU A 36 -8.00 25.77 5.19
N ARG A 37 -7.78 25.84 6.52
CA ARG A 37 -6.92 24.88 7.23
C ARG A 37 -7.74 24.12 8.26
N GLY A 38 -7.80 22.80 8.10
CA GLY A 38 -8.28 21.91 9.16
C GLY A 38 -7.42 22.02 10.42
N THR A 39 -7.99 21.64 11.56
CA THR A 39 -7.26 21.48 12.82
C THR A 39 -7.15 20.00 13.17
N ALA A 40 -6.42 19.68 14.22
CA ALA A 40 -6.32 18.28 14.68
C ALA A 40 -7.67 17.74 15.19
N GLU A 41 -8.53 18.63 15.71
CA GLU A 41 -9.87 18.33 16.22
C GLU A 41 -10.96 18.39 15.14
N ASN A 42 -10.72 19.13 14.05
CA ASN A 42 -11.58 19.21 12.89
C ASN A 42 -10.73 19.10 11.61
N PRO A 43 -10.26 17.89 11.29
CA PRO A 43 -9.37 17.68 10.16
C PRO A 43 -10.07 17.90 8.82
N ASP A 44 -9.33 18.45 7.86
CA ASP A 44 -9.79 18.63 6.48
C ASP A 44 -8.91 17.79 5.53
N PRO A 45 -9.41 16.63 5.04
CA PRO A 45 -8.67 15.78 4.12
C PRO A 45 -8.71 16.27 2.66
N THR A 46 -9.39 17.38 2.35
CA THR A 46 -9.71 17.79 0.96
C THR A 46 -8.46 17.90 0.09
N VAL A 47 -7.40 18.55 0.57
CA VAL A 47 -6.15 18.74 -0.20
C VAL A 47 -5.44 17.40 -0.46
N LEU A 48 -5.41 16.51 0.54
CA LEU A 48 -4.83 15.17 0.41
C LEU A 48 -5.62 14.32 -0.58
N LEU A 49 -6.96 14.33 -0.48
CA LEU A 49 -7.84 13.60 -1.38
C LEU A 49 -7.73 14.10 -2.82
N GLU A 50 -7.58 15.41 -3.02
CA GLU A 50 -7.35 16.00 -4.33
C GLU A 50 -5.98 15.57 -4.91
N ALA A 51 -4.93 15.49 -4.08
CA ALA A 51 -3.64 14.98 -4.50
C ALA A 51 -3.74 13.52 -4.97
N ALA A 52 -4.39 12.65 -4.19
CA ALA A 52 -4.64 11.26 -4.55
C ALA A 52 -5.46 11.14 -5.85
N ARG A 53 -6.50 11.97 -6.00
CA ARG A 53 -7.33 12.02 -7.22
C ARG A 53 -6.52 12.41 -8.46
N ARG A 54 -5.65 13.43 -8.36
CA ARG A 54 -4.79 13.87 -9.48
C ARG A 54 -3.72 12.83 -9.84
N LEU A 55 -3.22 12.08 -8.86
CA LEU A 55 -2.35 10.92 -9.11
C LEU A 55 -3.11 9.73 -9.73
N GLY A 56 -4.44 9.72 -9.69
CA GLY A 56 -5.25 8.60 -10.14
C GLY A 56 -5.18 7.38 -9.21
N VAL A 57 -4.85 7.59 -7.93
CA VAL A 57 -4.66 6.52 -6.94
C VAL A 57 -5.69 6.68 -5.82
N ARG A 58 -6.26 5.56 -5.36
CA ARG A 58 -7.19 5.56 -4.21
C ARG A 58 -6.42 5.82 -2.91
N PRO A 59 -6.99 6.53 -1.90
CA PRO A 59 -6.32 6.77 -0.61
C PRO A 59 -5.77 5.51 0.06
N GLN A 60 -6.49 4.39 -0.04
CA GLN A 60 -6.09 3.08 0.50
C GLN A 60 -4.89 2.44 -0.22
N ARG A 61 -4.30 3.14 -1.19
CA ARG A 61 -3.08 2.76 -1.91
C ARG A 61 -2.02 3.88 -1.85
N CYS A 62 -2.25 4.92 -1.05
CA CYS A 62 -1.37 6.05 -0.87
C CYS A 62 -0.78 6.04 0.55
N VAL A 63 0.45 6.54 0.66
CA VAL A 63 1.12 6.84 1.91
C VAL A 63 1.19 8.36 2.06
N VAL A 64 0.89 8.89 3.26
CA VAL A 64 1.01 10.32 3.58
C VAL A 64 2.11 10.48 4.61
N ALA A 65 3.03 11.41 4.37
CA ALA A 65 4.00 11.87 5.36
C ALA A 65 3.60 13.28 5.81
N GLU A 66 3.47 13.48 7.12
CA GLU A 66 3.01 14.73 7.74
C GLU A 66 3.82 15.04 9.00
N ASN A 67 4.07 16.32 9.26
CA ASN A 67 4.76 16.77 10.46
C ASN A 67 3.86 17.56 11.42
N SER A 68 2.55 17.61 11.13
CA SER A 68 1.57 18.35 11.92
C SER A 68 0.42 17.46 12.37
N ALA A 69 -0.09 17.70 13.57
CA ALA A 69 -1.24 16.95 14.11
C ALA A 69 -2.49 17.09 13.21
N ALA A 70 -2.72 18.29 12.65
CA ALA A 70 -3.83 18.54 11.72
C ALA A 70 -3.68 17.74 10.42
N GLY A 71 -2.47 17.70 9.86
CA GLY A 71 -2.18 16.93 8.65
C GLY A 71 -2.28 15.42 8.85
N VAL A 72 -1.74 14.92 9.98
CA VAL A 72 -1.89 13.52 10.37
C VAL A 72 -3.37 13.14 10.53
N ALA A 73 -4.14 13.97 11.25
CA ALA A 73 -5.57 13.74 11.41
C ALA A 73 -6.31 13.76 10.06
N ALA A 74 -5.93 14.65 9.14
CA ALA A 74 -6.47 14.69 7.78
C ALA A 74 -6.11 13.43 6.97
N GLY A 75 -4.88 12.92 7.07
CA GLY A 75 -4.49 11.65 6.46
C GLY A 75 -5.30 10.48 7.00
N ARG A 76 -5.55 10.46 8.32
CA ARG A 76 -6.36 9.45 8.98
C ARG A 76 -7.82 9.50 8.53
N GLU A 77 -8.44 10.68 8.58
CA GLU A 77 -9.83 10.93 8.16
C GLU A 77 -10.03 10.63 6.66
N GLY A 78 -9.03 10.94 5.83
CA GLY A 78 -9.03 10.65 4.40
C GLY A 78 -8.91 9.16 4.04
N GLY A 79 -8.71 8.27 5.02
CA GLY A 79 -8.62 6.83 4.80
C GLY A 79 -7.38 6.41 4.01
N PHE A 80 -6.26 7.10 4.21
CA PHE A 80 -4.98 6.75 3.60
C PHE A 80 -4.44 5.43 4.14
N ALA A 81 -3.69 4.69 3.31
CA ALA A 81 -3.23 3.33 3.65
C ALA A 81 -2.22 3.31 4.80
N LEU A 82 -1.40 4.36 4.86
CA LEU A 82 -0.38 4.55 5.88
C LEU A 82 -0.18 6.05 6.09
N VAL A 83 -0.29 6.50 7.33
CA VAL A 83 -0.02 7.88 7.76
C VAL A 83 1.25 7.89 8.61
N VAL A 84 2.30 8.49 8.08
CA VAL A 84 3.61 8.62 8.71
C VAL A 84 3.73 10.01 9.32
N GLY A 85 3.85 10.08 10.65
CA GLY A 85 4.20 11.30 11.36
C GLY A 85 5.72 11.53 11.34
N ILE A 86 6.18 12.75 11.04
CA ILE A 86 7.59 13.14 11.10
C ILE A 86 7.77 14.13 12.25
N ASP A 87 8.42 13.68 13.32
CA ASP A 87 8.63 14.47 14.53
C ASP A 87 9.97 15.21 14.53
N GLY A 88 9.98 16.41 13.94
CA GLY A 88 11.12 17.32 14.01
C GLY A 88 11.18 18.20 15.27
N THR A 89 10.17 18.15 16.15
CA THR A 89 9.98 19.15 17.23
C THR A 89 9.72 18.57 18.63
N GLY A 90 9.72 17.24 18.80
CA GLY A 90 9.41 16.57 20.06
C GLY A 90 7.90 16.40 20.31
N SER A 91 7.10 16.33 19.25
CA SER A 91 5.64 16.17 19.26
C SER A 91 5.18 14.74 18.93
N ALA A 92 6.04 13.73 19.03
CA ALA A 92 5.70 12.35 18.65
C ALA A 92 4.40 11.82 19.26
N ASP A 93 4.21 12.02 20.58
CA ASP A 93 2.99 11.59 21.28
C ASP A 93 1.73 12.28 20.74
N GLU A 94 1.85 13.51 20.26
CA GLU A 94 0.75 14.26 19.66
C GLU A 94 0.40 13.70 18.29
N LEU A 95 1.39 13.48 17.42
CA LEU A 95 1.18 12.87 16.11
C LEU A 95 0.53 11.48 16.23
N ALA A 96 1.02 10.64 17.15
CA ALA A 96 0.44 9.33 17.42
C ALA A 96 -1.02 9.42 17.89
N ARG A 97 -1.34 10.34 18.81
CA ARG A 97 -2.71 10.55 19.31
C ARG A 97 -3.70 10.97 18.22
N HIS A 98 -3.23 11.66 17.18
CA HIS A 98 -4.07 12.13 16.07
C HIS A 98 -4.15 11.16 14.89
N GLY A 99 -3.56 9.97 15.01
CA GLY A 99 -3.79 8.86 14.07
C GLY A 99 -2.65 8.57 13.12
N ALA A 100 -1.42 8.99 13.44
CA ALA A 100 -0.23 8.47 12.75
C ALA A 100 -0.11 6.97 13.04
N ASP A 101 0.06 6.16 11.99
CA ASP A 101 0.29 4.72 12.13
C ASP A 101 1.72 4.44 12.62
N VAL A 102 2.66 5.32 12.27
CA VAL A 102 4.04 5.32 12.74
C VAL A 102 4.53 6.76 12.84
N VAL A 103 5.40 7.03 13.83
CA VAL A 103 6.08 8.31 13.97
C VAL A 103 7.59 8.08 13.84
N LEU A 104 8.24 8.83 12.96
CA LEU A 104 9.67 8.80 12.72
C LEU A 104 10.28 10.12 13.15
N ALA A 105 11.55 10.10 13.57
CA ALA A 105 12.27 11.32 13.93
C ALA A 105 12.69 12.11 12.68
N ASP A 106 13.03 11.41 11.59
CA ASP A 106 13.49 12.02 10.35
C ASP A 106 12.93 11.30 9.12
N LEU A 107 12.91 11.98 7.97
CA LEU A 107 12.56 11.40 6.67
C LEU A 107 13.63 10.40 6.19
N ASP A 108 14.88 10.53 6.64
CA ASP A 108 15.98 9.60 6.32
C ASP A 108 15.73 8.17 6.84
N ASP A 109 14.83 8.01 7.81
CA ASP A 109 14.38 6.71 8.31
C ASP A 109 13.39 6.00 7.36
N ILE A 110 12.97 6.65 6.28
CA ILE A 110 12.06 6.08 5.28
C ILE A 110 12.85 5.35 4.20
N ALA A 111 12.65 4.03 4.13
CA ALA A 111 13.16 3.20 3.04
C ALA A 111 12.05 2.84 2.04
N VAL A 112 12.35 3.00 0.74
CA VAL A 112 11.49 2.50 -0.34
C VAL A 112 11.95 1.12 -0.75
N ARG A 113 11.07 0.11 -0.66
CA ARG A 113 11.39 -1.25 -1.11
C ARG A 113 11.54 -1.26 -2.64
N THR A 114 12.72 -1.70 -3.11
CA THR A 114 13.04 -1.85 -4.53
C THR A 114 13.37 -3.30 -4.87
N GLY A 115 13.26 -3.67 -6.15
CA GLY A 115 13.66 -4.99 -6.66
C GLY A 115 12.50 -5.95 -6.93
N ASP A 116 11.29 -5.62 -6.48
CA ASP A 116 10.08 -6.33 -6.88
C ASP A 116 9.81 -6.12 -8.37
N LYS A 117 9.52 -7.22 -9.07
CA LYS A 117 9.07 -7.16 -10.47
C LYS A 117 7.57 -6.94 -10.53
N ARG A 118 7.12 -6.26 -11.58
CA ARG A 118 5.68 -6.21 -11.88
C ARG A 118 5.21 -7.61 -12.25
N ILE A 119 3.98 -7.96 -11.91
CA ILE A 119 3.39 -9.27 -12.26
C ILE A 119 3.49 -9.52 -13.79
N SER A 120 3.34 -8.47 -14.60
CA SER A 120 3.48 -8.53 -16.06
C SER A 120 4.88 -8.90 -16.57
N GLU A 121 5.89 -8.81 -15.72
CA GLU A 121 7.29 -9.14 -16.03
C GLU A 121 7.69 -10.53 -15.53
N LEU A 122 6.81 -11.22 -14.80
CA LEU A 122 7.06 -12.57 -14.29
C LEU A 122 6.78 -13.62 -15.37
N PRO A 123 7.62 -14.67 -15.48
CA PRO A 123 7.37 -15.77 -16.40
C PRO A 123 6.12 -16.57 -15.98
N ASN A 124 5.42 -17.13 -16.96
CA ASN A 124 4.28 -18.00 -16.70
C ASN A 124 4.75 -19.32 -16.06
N ALA A 125 4.19 -19.67 -14.90
CA ALA A 125 4.61 -20.86 -14.14
C ALA A 125 4.44 -22.18 -14.92
N LEU A 126 3.38 -22.32 -15.73
CA LEU A 126 3.14 -23.53 -16.52
C LEU A 126 4.15 -23.65 -17.67
N ALA A 127 4.56 -22.52 -18.27
CA ALA A 127 5.63 -22.51 -19.27
C ALA A 127 7.01 -22.83 -18.67
N SER A 128 7.17 -22.63 -17.35
CA SER A 128 8.41 -22.91 -16.60
C SER A 128 8.40 -24.24 -15.85
N TYR A 129 7.46 -25.14 -16.13
CA TYR A 129 7.27 -26.40 -15.38
C TYR A 129 8.56 -27.25 -15.26
N GLY A 130 9.35 -27.34 -16.34
CA GLY A 130 10.61 -28.10 -16.33
C GLY A 130 11.67 -27.54 -15.38
N GLN A 131 11.66 -26.24 -15.11
CA GLN A 131 12.54 -25.62 -14.10
C GLN A 131 12.00 -25.86 -12.70
N LEU A 132 10.68 -25.76 -12.51
CA LEU A 132 10.02 -26.01 -11.23
C LEU A 132 10.25 -27.44 -10.74
N ILE A 133 10.09 -28.44 -11.61
CA ILE A 133 10.25 -29.84 -11.22
C ILE A 133 11.69 -30.15 -10.78
N GLY A 134 12.69 -29.58 -11.45
CA GLY A 134 14.09 -29.74 -11.07
C GLY A 134 14.38 -29.22 -9.66
N ILE A 135 13.75 -28.11 -9.27
CA ILE A 135 13.88 -27.53 -7.92
C ILE A 135 13.14 -28.40 -6.90
N THR A 136 11.90 -28.78 -7.18
CA THR A 136 11.06 -29.55 -6.25
C THR A 136 11.52 -31.00 -6.07
N SER A 137 12.22 -31.57 -7.05
CA SER A 137 12.83 -32.91 -6.93
C SER A 137 14.16 -32.90 -6.19
N ALA A 138 14.86 -31.77 -6.13
CA ALA A 138 16.15 -31.66 -5.46
C ALA A 138 16.04 -31.32 -3.96
N ARG A 139 14.85 -30.95 -3.47
CA ARG A 139 14.61 -30.52 -2.08
C ARG A 139 13.25 -30.98 -1.59
N GLU A 140 13.16 -31.31 -0.30
CA GLU A 140 11.87 -31.47 0.34
C GLU A 140 11.08 -30.16 0.23
N SER A 141 9.93 -30.24 -0.42
CA SER A 141 9.10 -29.08 -0.75
C SER A 141 7.75 -29.22 -0.08
N MET A 142 7.13 -28.08 0.23
CA MET A 142 5.77 -27.99 0.73
C MET A 142 5.02 -26.94 -0.08
N LEU A 143 3.77 -27.23 -0.43
CA LEU A 143 2.94 -26.33 -1.21
C LEU A 143 2.01 -25.52 -0.29
N PHE A 144 2.07 -24.20 -0.41
CA PHE A 144 1.15 -23.27 0.25
C PHE A 144 0.26 -22.62 -0.81
N LEU A 145 -1.05 -22.61 -0.57
CA LEU A 145 -2.03 -22.06 -1.49
C LEU A 145 -2.97 -21.15 -0.72
N ASP A 146 -3.21 -19.96 -1.25
CA ASP A 146 -4.34 -19.15 -0.81
C ASP A 146 -5.66 -19.79 -1.29
N TYR A 147 -6.75 -19.50 -0.60
CA TYR A 147 -8.07 -20.01 -1.00
C TYR A 147 -8.75 -19.05 -1.98
N ASP A 148 -9.05 -17.83 -1.55
CA ASP A 148 -9.81 -16.87 -2.35
C ASP A 148 -8.97 -16.22 -3.44
N GLY A 149 -9.47 -16.23 -4.67
CA GLY A 149 -8.74 -15.76 -5.85
C GLY A 149 -7.65 -16.69 -6.37
N THR A 150 -7.39 -17.81 -5.67
CA THR A 150 -6.43 -18.85 -6.10
C THR A 150 -7.13 -20.18 -6.35
N LEU A 151 -7.72 -20.81 -5.33
CA LEU A 151 -8.45 -22.07 -5.44
C LEU A 151 -9.95 -21.88 -5.67
N SER A 152 -10.50 -20.75 -5.25
CA SER A 152 -11.87 -20.30 -5.50
C SER A 152 -11.84 -18.98 -6.26
N PRO A 153 -12.76 -18.71 -7.20
CA PRO A 153 -12.91 -17.37 -7.77
C PRO A 153 -13.22 -16.32 -6.69
N ILE A 154 -12.84 -15.08 -6.93
CA ILE A 154 -13.23 -13.95 -6.07
C ILE A 154 -14.74 -13.71 -6.26
N VAL A 155 -15.50 -13.83 -5.18
CA VAL A 155 -16.96 -13.66 -5.14
C VAL A 155 -17.35 -12.57 -4.16
N SER A 156 -18.46 -11.87 -4.42
CA SER A 156 -18.95 -10.80 -3.56
C SER A 156 -19.67 -11.32 -2.31
N ASP A 157 -20.34 -12.47 -2.42
CA ASP A 157 -20.91 -13.20 -1.28
C ASP A 157 -19.91 -14.29 -0.84
N PRO A 158 -19.29 -14.17 0.35
CA PRO A 158 -18.36 -15.18 0.85
C PRO A 158 -18.98 -16.58 0.93
N ALA A 159 -20.28 -16.73 1.21
CA ALA A 159 -20.92 -18.03 1.32
C ALA A 159 -21.02 -18.77 -0.03
N ALA A 160 -20.87 -18.05 -1.14
CA ALA A 160 -20.91 -18.59 -2.49
C ALA A 160 -19.54 -19.11 -2.99
N ALA A 161 -18.45 -18.95 -2.23
CA ALA A 161 -17.12 -19.38 -2.65
C ALA A 161 -17.04 -20.91 -2.78
N ARG A 162 -16.50 -21.39 -3.91
CA ARG A 162 -16.38 -22.81 -4.25
C ARG A 162 -15.07 -23.02 -4.99
N LEU A 163 -14.49 -24.21 -4.84
CA LEU A 163 -13.31 -24.61 -5.60
C LEU A 163 -13.58 -24.49 -7.10
N VAL A 164 -12.59 -24.03 -7.86
CA VAL A 164 -12.63 -24.11 -9.32
C VAL A 164 -12.62 -25.57 -9.78
N ASP A 165 -13.20 -25.82 -10.95
CA ASP A 165 -13.29 -27.16 -11.52
C ASP A 165 -11.92 -27.85 -11.59
N GLY A 166 -11.83 -29.07 -11.07
CA GLY A 166 -10.60 -29.87 -11.04
C GLY A 166 -9.62 -29.54 -9.91
N ALA A 167 -9.84 -28.49 -9.12
CA ALA A 167 -8.92 -28.13 -8.03
C ALA A 167 -8.88 -29.20 -6.93
N ALA A 168 -10.01 -29.81 -6.58
CA ALA A 168 -10.06 -30.85 -5.55
C ALA A 168 -9.25 -32.09 -5.94
N GLU A 169 -9.39 -32.54 -7.18
CA GLU A 169 -8.65 -33.66 -7.75
C GLU A 169 -7.15 -33.35 -7.84
N ALA A 170 -6.78 -32.15 -8.28
CA ALA A 170 -5.40 -31.72 -8.34
C ALA A 170 -4.74 -31.67 -6.96
N LEU A 171 -5.43 -31.11 -5.95
CA LEU A 171 -4.96 -31.09 -4.56
C LEU A 171 -4.78 -32.50 -4.00
N ALA A 172 -5.72 -33.41 -4.27
CA ALA A 172 -5.62 -34.81 -3.84
C ALA A 172 -4.44 -35.54 -4.48
N LEU A 173 -4.06 -35.20 -5.71
CA LEU A 173 -2.86 -35.74 -6.36
C LEU A 173 -1.58 -35.16 -5.76
N VAL A 174 -1.50 -33.85 -5.56
CA VAL A 174 -0.30 -33.19 -5.02
C VAL A 174 -0.06 -33.57 -3.56
N ALA A 175 -1.10 -33.70 -2.75
CA ALA A 175 -1.00 -34.09 -1.34
C ALA A 175 -0.39 -35.51 -1.13
N LYS A 176 -0.39 -36.36 -2.16
CA LYS A 176 0.30 -37.66 -2.13
C LYS A 176 1.81 -37.54 -2.33
N VAL A 177 2.28 -36.42 -2.86
CA VAL A 177 3.67 -36.20 -3.27
C VAL A 177 4.39 -35.25 -2.30
N CYS A 178 3.70 -34.24 -1.77
CA CYS A 178 4.25 -33.32 -0.78
C CYS A 178 3.18 -32.82 0.21
N PRO A 179 3.58 -32.32 1.38
CA PRO A 179 2.66 -31.61 2.26
C PRO A 179 2.02 -30.41 1.55
N VAL A 180 0.73 -30.19 1.82
CA VAL A 180 -0.05 -29.07 1.27
C VAL A 180 -0.72 -28.34 2.42
N ALA A 181 -0.60 -27.01 2.46
CA ALA A 181 -1.36 -26.13 3.34
C ALA A 181 -2.18 -25.15 2.53
N ILE A 182 -3.46 -25.03 2.89
CA ILE A 182 -4.35 -24.00 2.36
C ILE A 182 -4.45 -22.91 3.43
N LEU A 183 -4.16 -21.67 3.05
CA LEU A 183 -4.33 -20.50 3.90
C LEU A 183 -5.63 -19.79 3.49
N SER A 184 -6.41 -19.38 4.49
CA SER A 184 -7.67 -18.70 4.29
C SER A 184 -7.92 -17.78 5.48
N GLY A 185 -8.48 -16.59 5.21
CA GLY A 185 -9.00 -15.70 6.25
C GLY A 185 -10.44 -16.04 6.69
N ARG A 186 -10.99 -17.17 6.23
CA ARG A 186 -12.33 -17.66 6.56
C ARG A 186 -12.28 -18.54 7.81
N ASP A 187 -13.34 -18.51 8.61
CA ASP A 187 -13.56 -19.39 9.78
C ASP A 187 -13.96 -20.83 9.38
#